data_AF-D5G4K5-F1
#
_entry.id   AF-D5G4K5-F1
#
_cell.length_a   1.000
_cell.length_b   1.000
_cell.length_c   1.000
_cell.angle_alpha   90.00
_cell.angle_beta   90.00
_cell.angle_gamma   90.00
#
_symmetry.space_group_name_H-M   'P 1'
#
loop_
_entity.id
_entity.type
_entity.pdbx_description
1 polymer ?
#
loop_
_entity_poly.entity_id
_entity_poly.type
_entity_poly.pdbx_seq_one_letter_code
_entity_poly.pdbx_strand_id
1 'polypeptide(L)'
;MSSAALASPPDSPTDATSSTSVPPLADLSSVSLLSEDLQLTYLAEGAANIIYRLSAPPGAPPADEYVNRLLRLRKALPSAQPNLLAYSHLLHTFHPLFPSHLLVPTTLIRVPKSVILRENVNLVQLENAGKRPAKRRGLYLEEETEDYGFVILDMSPRPVEDLPPTPPDTDDTTTPPIAGVTAEGFQRKDFSTRQILVEFKPKWVVQSPSAPANWRRCRTCALLLQKNGGKPSFCPLDLSSREESRVRDTLQHILPSIPPKNLQLRLGETWEDAKKVIEDRTVDFLVSSELMPLLKRLQLEMDPLGPIKAAREGSQYCQERFITAMTVRDLTIFLRIDLDGSVEARIGDLDLKTGEAGKWDYWSKVEQTLITDGYYTGTEEGASEKGVWCKP
;
A
#
# COMPACT_ATOMS: atom_id res chain seq x y z
N MET A 1 57.53 -33.47 22.59
CA MET A 1 57.05 -33.60 21.20
C MET A 1 55.66 -34.21 21.30
N SER A 2 54.55 -33.59 20.93
CA SER A 2 54.31 -32.64 19.84
C SER A 2 53.32 -31.54 20.28
N SER A 3 53.52 -30.36 19.73
CA SER A 3 52.77 -29.12 20.01
C SER A 3 51.42 -29.05 19.29
N ALA A 4 50.54 -28.26 19.89
CA ALA A 4 49.26 -27.79 19.36
C ALA A 4 49.38 -27.05 18.01
N ALA A 5 48.36 -27.17 17.17
CA ALA A 5 48.13 -26.30 16.03
C ALA A 5 46.72 -25.69 16.16
N LEU A 6 46.69 -24.39 16.44
CA LEU A 6 45.54 -23.50 16.30
C LEU A 6 45.35 -23.21 14.80
N ALA A 7 44.11 -23.34 14.32
CA ALA A 7 43.73 -22.94 12.98
C ALA A 7 43.57 -21.41 12.90
N SER A 8 44.28 -20.79 11.97
CA SER A 8 44.19 -19.36 11.65
C SER A 8 42.85 -19.04 10.96
N PRO A 9 42.28 -17.82 11.16
CA PRO A 9 41.12 -17.37 10.41
C PRO A 9 41.52 -16.94 8.98
N PRO A 10 40.62 -17.09 7.99
CA PRO A 10 40.88 -16.62 6.63
C PRO A 10 40.76 -15.09 6.54
N ASP A 11 41.51 -14.57 5.58
CA ASP A 11 41.89 -13.19 5.37
C ASP A 11 40.75 -12.19 5.15
N SER A 12 41.05 -10.96 5.56
CA SER A 12 40.35 -9.70 5.38
C SER A 12 39.81 -9.47 3.96
N PRO A 13 38.61 -8.90 3.79
CA PRO A 13 38.21 -8.37 2.49
C PRO A 13 38.91 -7.03 2.28
N THR A 14 39.79 -6.99 1.29
CA THR A 14 40.34 -5.78 0.70
C THR A 14 39.22 -4.86 0.19
N ASP A 15 39.39 -3.57 0.44
CA ASP A 15 38.66 -2.43 -0.12
C ASP A 15 38.20 -2.69 -1.56
N ALA A 16 36.89 -2.92 -1.70
CA ALA A 16 36.19 -2.67 -2.95
C ALA A 16 35.42 -1.36 -2.75
N THR A 17 35.98 -0.26 -3.24
CA THR A 17 35.23 0.94 -3.57
C THR A 17 34.13 0.54 -4.55
N SER A 18 32.94 0.24 -4.03
CA SER A 18 31.78 -0.14 -4.81
C SER A 18 30.75 0.95 -4.69
N SER A 19 30.69 1.77 -5.74
CA SER A 19 29.56 2.65 -6.07
C SER A 19 28.22 2.03 -5.67
N THR A 20 27.33 2.83 -5.07
CA THR A 20 25.89 2.56 -5.02
C THR A 20 25.44 1.94 -6.35
N SER A 21 25.20 0.64 -6.36
CA SER A 21 24.88 -0.07 -7.59
C SER A 21 23.45 0.27 -7.95
N VAL A 22 23.29 1.32 -8.76
CA VAL A 22 22.05 1.59 -9.46
C VAL A 22 21.69 0.29 -10.19
N PRO A 23 20.53 -0.32 -9.92
CA PRO A 23 20.12 -1.53 -10.61
C PRO A 23 20.12 -1.27 -12.13
N PRO A 24 20.41 -2.28 -12.95
CA PRO A 24 20.51 -2.09 -14.39
C PRO A 24 19.25 -1.40 -14.92
N LEU A 25 19.45 -0.44 -15.83
CA LEU A 25 18.36 0.27 -16.47
C LEU A 25 17.53 -0.72 -17.29
N ALA A 26 16.20 -0.62 -17.16
CA ALA A 26 15.26 -1.45 -17.93
C ALA A 26 15.50 -1.24 -19.45
N ASP A 27 15.29 -2.28 -20.26
CA ASP A 27 15.33 -2.16 -21.72
C ASP A 27 14.21 -1.21 -22.19
N LEU A 28 14.62 0.00 -22.58
CA LEU A 28 13.71 1.09 -22.95
C LEU A 28 13.19 0.99 -24.39
N SER A 29 13.68 0.03 -25.18
CA SER A 29 13.31 -0.14 -26.59
C SER A 29 11.87 -0.65 -26.75
N SER A 30 11.35 -1.35 -25.75
CA SER A 30 10.00 -1.93 -25.72
C SER A 30 8.96 -1.07 -24.99
N VAL A 31 9.36 0.06 -24.42
CA VAL A 31 8.47 0.93 -23.64
C VAL A 31 7.62 1.76 -24.59
N SER A 32 6.30 1.50 -24.59
CA SER A 32 5.34 2.21 -25.43
C SER A 32 5.20 3.68 -25.06
N LEU A 33 4.78 4.49 -26.04
CA LEU A 33 4.45 5.90 -25.86
C LEU A 33 2.94 6.03 -25.61
N LEU A 34 2.57 6.72 -24.52
CA LEU A 34 1.18 7.05 -24.24
C LEU A 34 0.65 7.98 -25.34
N SER A 35 -0.50 7.63 -25.91
CA SER A 35 -1.18 8.49 -26.89
C SER A 35 -1.61 9.81 -26.23
N GLU A 36 -1.29 10.93 -26.87
CA GLU A 36 -1.67 12.27 -26.40
C GLU A 36 -3.19 12.49 -26.41
N ASP A 37 -3.92 11.77 -27.27
CA ASP A 37 -5.37 11.91 -27.41
C ASP A 37 -6.15 11.19 -26.30
N LEU A 38 -5.50 10.32 -25.53
CA LEU A 38 -6.14 9.64 -24.40
C LEU A 38 -6.63 10.64 -23.36
N GLN A 39 -7.87 10.41 -22.93
CA GLN A 39 -8.46 11.17 -21.83
C GLN A 39 -8.07 10.53 -20.51
N LEU A 40 -7.62 11.37 -19.59
CA LEU A 40 -7.25 10.99 -18.23
C LEU A 40 -8.32 11.53 -17.28
N THR A 41 -8.96 10.62 -16.54
CA THR A 41 -9.89 11.00 -15.47
C THR A 41 -9.19 10.83 -14.12
N TYR A 42 -9.07 11.90 -13.35
CA TYR A 42 -8.53 11.86 -11.99
C TYR A 42 -9.34 10.86 -11.14
N LEU A 43 -8.66 9.87 -10.56
CA LEU A 43 -9.27 8.82 -9.74
C LEU A 43 -8.93 9.01 -8.26
N ALA A 44 -7.64 9.10 -7.94
CA ALA A 44 -7.15 9.18 -6.56
C ALA A 44 -5.74 9.78 -6.51
N GLU A 45 -5.30 10.20 -5.33
CA GLU A 45 -3.91 10.66 -5.15
C GLU A 45 -3.30 10.36 -3.77
N GLY A 46 -2.05 9.89 -3.83
CA GLY A 46 -1.17 9.70 -2.69
C GLY A 46 -0.36 10.96 -2.37
N ALA A 47 0.68 10.80 -1.53
CA ALA A 47 1.60 11.91 -1.26
C ALA A 47 2.48 12.24 -2.48
N ALA A 48 2.99 11.21 -3.16
CA ALA A 48 3.95 11.36 -4.25
C ALA A 48 3.36 11.12 -5.66
N ASN A 49 2.15 10.57 -5.77
CA ASN A 49 1.61 10.09 -7.04
C ASN A 49 0.13 10.43 -7.20
N ILE A 50 -0.33 10.52 -8.45
CA ILE A 50 -1.74 10.68 -8.86
C ILE A 50 -2.10 9.51 -9.76
N ILE A 51 -3.30 8.96 -9.56
CA ILE A 51 -3.84 7.84 -10.32
C ILE A 51 -4.96 8.36 -11.22
N TYR A 52 -4.88 8.00 -12.50
CA TYR A 52 -5.83 8.34 -13.53
C TYR A 52 -6.44 7.08 -14.14
N ARG A 53 -7.72 7.17 -14.50
CA ARG A 53 -8.36 6.22 -15.41
C ARG A 53 -8.13 6.68 -16.84
N LEU A 54 -7.75 5.75 -17.70
CA LEU A 54 -7.56 5.98 -19.13
C LEU A 54 -8.87 5.68 -19.87
N SER A 55 -9.24 6.56 -20.79
CA SER A 55 -10.35 6.34 -21.71
C SER A 55 -10.01 6.85 -23.11
N ALA A 56 -10.63 6.23 -24.11
CA ALA A 56 -10.53 6.71 -25.48
C ALA A 56 -11.09 8.14 -25.63
N PRO A 57 -10.64 8.90 -26.63
CA PRO A 57 -11.22 10.20 -26.96
C PRO A 57 -12.73 10.10 -27.24
N PRO A 58 -13.51 11.18 -27.05
CA PRO A 58 -14.93 11.18 -27.35
C PRO A 58 -15.17 10.88 -28.83
N GLY A 59 -15.98 9.86 -29.11
CA GLY A 59 -16.27 9.42 -30.48
C GLY A 59 -15.29 8.40 -31.07
N ALA A 60 -14.19 8.08 -30.37
CA ALA A 60 -13.33 6.95 -30.71
C ALA A 60 -13.86 5.65 -30.08
N PRO A 61 -13.62 4.48 -30.69
CA PRO A 61 -13.91 3.19 -30.05
C PRO A 61 -13.16 3.07 -28.71
N PRO A 62 -13.67 2.29 -27.74
CA PRO A 62 -12.96 2.02 -26.50
C PRO A 62 -11.53 1.56 -26.78
N ALA A 63 -10.56 2.13 -26.06
CA ALA A 63 -9.18 1.69 -26.17
C ALA A 63 -9.04 0.39 -25.37
N ASP A 64 -9.32 -0.73 -26.03
CA ASP A 64 -9.30 -2.08 -25.44
C ASP A 64 -7.95 -2.39 -24.73
N GLU A 65 -6.86 -1.80 -25.21
CA GLU A 65 -5.52 -1.92 -24.63
C GLU A 65 -5.45 -1.53 -23.14
N TYR A 66 -6.26 -0.54 -22.73
CA TYR A 66 -6.25 0.01 -21.36
C TYR A 66 -7.44 -0.43 -20.52
N VAL A 67 -8.23 -1.39 -21.00
CA VAL A 67 -9.30 -2.00 -20.21
C VAL A 67 -8.69 -2.65 -18.96
N ASN A 68 -9.28 -2.34 -17.80
CA ASN A 68 -8.78 -2.76 -16.48
C ASN A 68 -7.35 -2.27 -16.17
N ARG A 69 -6.93 -1.12 -16.72
CA ARG A 69 -5.66 -0.47 -16.39
C ARG A 69 -5.87 0.95 -15.88
N LEU A 70 -4.96 1.39 -15.03
CA LEU A 70 -4.86 2.76 -14.52
C LEU A 70 -3.48 3.32 -14.85
N LEU A 71 -3.40 4.64 -14.96
CA LEU A 71 -2.14 5.36 -15.14
C LEU A 71 -1.76 6.04 -13.82
N ARG A 72 -0.55 5.77 -13.33
CA ARG A 72 0.05 6.45 -12.20
C ARG A 72 1.10 7.44 -12.71
N LEU A 73 0.96 8.71 -12.35
CA LEU A 73 1.91 9.77 -12.65
C LEU A 73 2.51 10.34 -11.36
N ARG A 74 3.78 10.75 -11.43
CA ARG A 74 4.57 11.25 -10.29
C ARG A 74 4.34 12.75 -10.10
N LYS A 75 4.24 13.17 -8.83
CA LYS A 75 4.21 14.59 -8.43
C LYS A 75 5.62 15.17 -8.33
N ALA A 76 5.72 16.49 -8.46
CA ALA A 76 6.94 17.27 -8.25
C ALA A 76 7.34 17.34 -6.76
N LEU A 77 7.64 16.19 -6.16
CA LEU A 77 8.06 16.06 -4.77
C LEU A 77 9.55 15.71 -4.71
N PRO A 78 10.41 16.52 -4.06
CA PRO A 78 11.86 16.27 -4.02
C PRO A 78 12.25 14.91 -3.44
N SER A 79 11.42 14.36 -2.53
CA SER A 79 11.67 13.06 -1.91
C SER A 79 11.16 11.87 -2.74
N ALA A 80 10.51 12.10 -3.88
CA ALA A 80 9.97 11.04 -4.73
C ALA A 80 10.96 10.70 -5.85
N GLN A 81 11.29 9.42 -6.00
CA GLN A 81 12.17 8.94 -7.07
C GLN A 81 11.50 9.08 -8.45
N PRO A 82 12.25 9.43 -9.52
CA PRO A 82 11.75 9.36 -10.90
C PRO A 82 11.22 7.97 -11.25
N ASN A 83 10.17 7.90 -12.09
CA ASN A 83 9.49 6.63 -12.37
C ASN A 83 10.39 5.58 -13.02
N LEU A 84 11.33 5.98 -13.88
CA LEU A 84 12.29 5.04 -14.48
C LEU A 84 13.16 4.33 -13.42
N LEU A 85 13.67 5.08 -12.44
CA LEU A 85 14.45 4.52 -11.34
C LEU A 85 13.57 3.66 -10.43
N ALA A 86 12.37 4.15 -10.08
CA ALA A 86 11.41 3.40 -9.28
C ALA A 86 11.02 2.06 -9.94
N TYR A 87 10.90 2.02 -11.27
CA TYR A 87 10.62 0.80 -12.02
C TYR A 87 11.80 -0.17 -12.01
N SER A 88 13.03 0.32 -12.13
CA SER A 88 14.23 -0.53 -12.01
C SER A 88 14.29 -1.18 -10.61
N HIS A 89 13.99 -0.44 -9.55
CA HIS A 89 13.86 -1.02 -8.20
C HIS A 89 12.70 -2.02 -8.09
N LEU A 90 11.55 -1.73 -8.69
CA LEU A 90 10.44 -2.68 -8.73
C LEU A 90 10.86 -4.02 -9.34
N LEU A 91 11.52 -3.99 -10.51
CA LEU A 91 11.95 -5.19 -11.23
C LEU A 91 13.11 -5.93 -10.58
N HIS A 92 14.12 -5.23 -10.08
CA HIS A 92 15.37 -5.86 -9.62
C HIS A 92 15.45 -6.04 -8.11
N THR A 93 14.68 -5.26 -7.34
CA THR A 93 14.66 -5.36 -5.87
C THR A 93 13.41 -6.08 -5.39
N PHE A 94 12.21 -5.75 -5.88
CA PHE A 94 10.97 -6.27 -5.30
C PHE A 94 10.37 -7.47 -6.03
N HIS A 95 10.38 -7.53 -7.35
CA HIS A 95 9.89 -8.69 -8.10
C HIS A 95 10.53 -10.02 -7.65
N PRO A 96 11.84 -10.10 -7.35
CA PRO A 96 12.45 -11.34 -6.84
C PRO A 96 11.97 -11.74 -5.44
N LEU A 97 11.41 -10.82 -4.66
CA LEU A 97 10.98 -11.06 -3.28
C LEU A 97 9.56 -11.58 -3.16
N PHE A 98 8.73 -11.39 -4.19
CA PHE A 98 7.32 -11.73 -4.16
C PHE A 98 6.96 -12.66 -5.32
N PRO A 99 6.08 -13.66 -5.09
CA PRO A 99 5.41 -14.36 -6.18
C PRO A 99 4.74 -13.35 -7.12
N SER A 100 4.93 -13.52 -8.44
CA SER A 100 4.42 -12.56 -9.44
C SER A 100 2.91 -12.35 -9.35
N HIS A 101 2.15 -13.40 -9.00
CA HIS A 101 0.71 -13.32 -8.83
C HIS A 101 0.28 -12.47 -7.63
N LEU A 102 1.15 -12.21 -6.65
CA LEU A 102 0.85 -11.31 -5.53
C LEU A 102 1.19 -9.85 -5.85
N LEU A 103 1.89 -9.55 -6.93
CA LEU A 103 2.25 -8.18 -7.28
C LEU A 103 1.17 -7.56 -8.18
N VAL A 104 0.83 -6.29 -7.96
CA VAL A 104 0.05 -5.52 -8.93
C VAL A 104 0.85 -5.48 -10.24
N PRO A 105 0.33 -6.06 -11.34
CA PRO A 105 0.99 -5.96 -12.63
C PRO A 105 1.23 -4.50 -12.98
N THR A 106 2.50 -4.17 -13.22
CA THR A 106 2.98 -2.81 -13.44
C THR A 106 3.91 -2.80 -14.64
N THR A 107 3.66 -1.90 -15.58
CA THR A 107 4.53 -1.69 -16.74
C THR A 107 4.89 -0.22 -16.86
N LEU A 108 6.10 0.07 -17.33
CA LEU A 108 6.54 1.42 -17.64
C LEU A 108 5.89 1.91 -18.94
N ILE A 109 5.57 3.20 -19.03
CA ILE A 109 5.09 3.87 -20.25
C ILE A 109 5.78 5.23 -20.37
N ARG A 110 6.12 5.66 -21.59
CA ARG A 110 6.58 7.03 -21.86
C ARG A 110 5.39 7.98 -21.88
N VAL A 111 5.50 9.12 -21.23
CA VAL A 111 4.42 10.10 -21.10
C VAL A 111 4.83 11.40 -21.82
N PRO A 112 4.10 11.83 -22.86
CA PRO A 112 4.38 13.09 -23.53
C PRO A 112 4.27 14.28 -22.57
N LYS A 113 5.18 15.26 -22.70
CA LYS A 113 5.14 16.50 -21.90
C LYS A 113 3.83 17.26 -22.05
N SER A 114 3.21 17.21 -23.23
CA SER A 114 1.89 17.81 -23.49
C SER A 114 0.81 17.23 -22.57
N VAL A 115 0.84 15.93 -22.28
CA VAL A 115 -0.10 15.27 -21.35
C VAL A 115 0.14 15.76 -19.92
N ILE A 116 1.39 15.83 -19.47
CA ILE A 116 1.72 16.31 -18.11
C ILE A 116 1.24 17.74 -17.91
N LEU A 117 1.55 18.64 -18.84
CA LEU A 117 1.14 20.04 -18.80
C LEU A 117 -0.39 20.18 -18.80
N ARG A 118 -1.08 19.43 -19.65
CA ARG A 118 -2.55 19.39 -19.70
C ARG A 118 -3.15 18.94 -18.37
N GLU A 119 -2.64 17.86 -17.79
CA GLU A 119 -3.18 17.36 -16.52
C GLU A 119 -2.87 18.29 -15.34
N ASN A 120 -1.75 19.03 -15.36
CA ASN A 120 -1.50 20.06 -14.36
C ASN A 120 -2.51 21.23 -14.45
N VAL A 121 -2.91 21.63 -15.65
CA VAL A 121 -4.03 22.58 -15.84
C VAL A 121 -5.34 21.99 -15.29
N ASN A 122 -5.63 20.71 -15.55
CA ASN A 122 -6.83 20.04 -15.02
C ASN A 122 -6.82 19.97 -13.49
N LEU A 123 -5.66 19.72 -12.87
CA LEU A 123 -5.53 19.69 -11.41
C LEU A 123 -5.84 21.06 -10.79
N VAL A 124 -5.36 22.16 -11.39
CA VAL A 124 -5.72 23.52 -10.95
C VAL A 124 -7.22 23.77 -11.07
N GLN A 125 -7.86 23.31 -12.14
CA GLN A 125 -9.32 23.41 -12.29
C GLN A 125 -10.08 22.62 -11.23
N LEU A 126 -9.63 21.39 -10.91
CA LEU A 126 -10.20 20.56 -9.85
C LEU A 126 -10.04 21.21 -8.46
N GLU A 127 -8.92 21.89 -8.22
CA GLU A 127 -8.70 22.67 -6.99
C GLU A 127 -9.67 23.84 -6.87
N ASN A 128 -9.79 24.63 -7.93
CA ASN A 128 -10.69 25.79 -7.99
C ASN A 128 -12.16 25.38 -7.86
N ALA A 129 -12.54 24.22 -8.40
CA ALA A 129 -13.88 23.65 -8.26
C ALA A 129 -14.12 22.96 -6.90
N GLY A 130 -13.13 22.93 -6.00
CA GLY A 130 -13.23 22.26 -4.70
C GLY A 130 -13.21 20.73 -4.75
N LYS A 131 -13.06 20.13 -5.93
CA LYS A 131 -13.10 18.67 -6.17
C LYS A 131 -11.79 17.96 -5.83
N ARG A 132 -10.67 18.70 -5.76
CA ARG A 132 -9.39 18.16 -5.28
C ARG A 132 -9.30 18.27 -3.74
N PRO A 133 -8.93 17.17 -3.02
CA PRO A 133 -8.82 17.20 -1.56
C PRO A 133 -7.90 18.31 -1.05
N ALA A 134 -8.36 19.08 -0.05
CA ALA A 134 -7.66 20.27 0.45
C ALA A 134 -6.19 20.01 0.85
N LYS A 135 -5.92 18.86 1.49
CA LYS A 135 -4.57 18.44 1.92
C LYS A 135 -3.60 18.10 0.77
N ARG A 136 -4.08 18.10 -0.48
CA ARG A 136 -3.32 17.72 -1.67
C ARG A 136 -3.09 18.89 -2.64
N ARG A 137 -3.67 20.06 -2.34
CA ARG A 137 -3.61 21.22 -3.24
C ARG A 137 -2.21 21.83 -3.30
N GLY A 138 -1.88 22.47 -4.42
CA GLY A 138 -0.60 23.17 -4.60
C GLY A 138 0.61 22.26 -4.85
N LEU A 139 0.38 20.97 -5.11
CA LEU A 139 1.42 20.02 -5.53
C LEU A 139 0.98 19.31 -6.80
N TYR A 140 1.69 19.49 -7.90
CA TYR A 140 1.31 19.04 -9.25
C TYR A 140 2.23 17.94 -9.77
N LEU A 141 2.01 17.46 -10.99
CA LEU A 141 2.89 16.50 -11.66
C LEU A 141 4.27 17.13 -11.94
N GLU A 142 5.31 16.31 -11.96
CA GLU A 142 6.66 16.74 -12.37
C GLU A 142 6.69 17.05 -13.88
N GLU A 143 6.96 18.30 -14.25
CA GLU A 143 6.93 18.76 -15.65
C GLU A 143 8.30 18.71 -16.35
N GLU A 144 9.39 18.89 -15.58
CA GLU A 144 10.70 19.17 -16.16
C GLU A 144 11.46 17.89 -16.52
N THR A 145 11.47 16.96 -15.56
CA THR A 145 12.40 15.82 -15.55
C THR A 145 11.74 14.45 -15.65
N GLU A 146 10.41 14.38 -15.59
CA GLU A 146 9.68 13.11 -15.68
C GLU A 146 9.16 12.88 -17.09
N ASP A 147 9.62 11.79 -17.72
CA ASP A 147 9.18 11.35 -19.05
C ASP A 147 8.40 10.04 -18.99
N TYR A 148 8.19 9.48 -17.79
CA TYR A 148 7.61 8.15 -17.62
C TYR A 148 6.46 8.13 -16.61
N GLY A 149 5.58 7.14 -16.76
CA GLY A 149 4.51 6.79 -15.83
C GLY A 149 4.42 5.28 -15.67
N PHE A 150 3.55 4.83 -14.76
CA PHE A 150 3.22 3.41 -14.63
C PHE A 150 1.82 3.13 -15.11
N VAL A 151 1.68 2.10 -15.95
CA VAL A 151 0.40 1.47 -16.22
C VAL A 151 0.26 0.30 -15.25
N ILE A 152 -0.78 0.36 -14.42
CA ILE A 152 -1.03 -0.63 -13.35
C ILE A 152 -2.38 -1.31 -13.55
N LEU A 153 -2.52 -2.55 -13.07
CA LEU A 153 -3.80 -3.25 -13.05
C LEU A 153 -4.84 -2.48 -12.18
N ASP A 154 -6.05 -2.31 -12.72
CA ASP A 154 -7.19 -1.81 -11.97
C ASP A 154 -7.78 -2.92 -11.07
N MET A 155 -7.58 -2.77 -9.76
CA MET A 155 -8.13 -3.68 -8.75
C MET A 155 -9.57 -3.35 -8.34
N SER A 156 -10.20 -2.34 -8.94
CA SER A 156 -11.60 -1.98 -8.66
C SER A 156 -12.55 -3.17 -8.87
N PRO A 157 -13.71 -3.19 -8.16
CA PRO A 157 -14.75 -4.18 -8.41
C PRO A 157 -15.18 -4.23 -9.87
N ARG A 158 -15.48 -5.43 -10.36
CA ARG A 158 -15.96 -5.65 -11.73
C ARG A 158 -17.49 -5.68 -11.77
N PRO A 159 -18.11 -5.24 -12.87
CA PRO A 159 -19.55 -5.37 -13.03
C PRO A 159 -20.01 -6.83 -12.99
N VAL A 160 -21.22 -7.06 -12.49
CA VAL A 160 -21.93 -8.32 -12.75
C VAL A 160 -22.27 -8.33 -14.23
N GLU A 161 -21.72 -9.28 -15.00
CA GLU A 161 -22.01 -9.34 -16.44
C GLU A 161 -23.33 -10.04 -16.79
N ASP A 162 -23.98 -10.80 -15.89
CA ASP A 162 -25.31 -11.38 -16.15
C ASP A 162 -26.02 -11.82 -14.85
N LEU A 163 -26.93 -10.99 -14.33
CA LEU A 163 -28.06 -11.46 -13.53
C LEU A 163 -29.34 -10.87 -14.15
N PRO A 164 -30.44 -11.63 -14.26
CA PRO A 164 -31.65 -11.14 -14.87
C PRO A 164 -32.13 -9.86 -14.17
N PRO A 165 -32.69 -8.88 -14.91
CA PRO A 165 -33.17 -7.65 -14.31
C PRO A 165 -34.15 -7.99 -13.19
N THR A 166 -33.87 -7.47 -12.00
CA THR A 166 -34.81 -7.48 -10.90
C THR A 166 -36.08 -6.77 -11.39
N PRO A 167 -37.29 -7.33 -11.20
CA PRO A 167 -38.50 -6.64 -11.61
C PRO A 167 -38.57 -5.27 -10.92
N PRO A 168 -39.09 -4.23 -11.59
CA PRO A 168 -39.24 -2.92 -10.99
C PRO A 168 -40.18 -3.02 -9.79
N ASP A 169 -39.67 -2.72 -8.59
CA ASP A 169 -40.52 -2.41 -7.44
C ASP A 169 -41.28 -1.12 -7.77
N THR A 170 -42.56 -1.28 -8.05
CA THR A 170 -43.54 -0.21 -7.88
C THR A 170 -43.74 -0.03 -6.38
N ASP A 171 -43.13 0.98 -5.78
CA ASP A 171 -43.96 1.89 -5.00
C ASP A 171 -43.34 3.28 -4.80
N ASP A 172 -44.24 4.22 -4.92
CA ASP A 172 -44.07 5.66 -4.95
C ASP A 172 -44.23 6.17 -3.52
N THR A 173 -43.18 6.61 -2.83
CA THR A 173 -43.36 7.59 -1.75
C THR A 173 -42.11 8.42 -1.44
N THR A 174 -42.34 9.71 -1.46
CA THR A 174 -41.41 10.83 -1.35
C THR A 174 -41.06 11.14 0.11
N THR A 175 -39.78 11.33 0.46
CA THR A 175 -39.35 12.16 1.62
C THR A 175 -37.89 12.64 1.45
N PRO A 176 -37.49 13.87 1.84
CA PRO A 176 -36.22 14.47 1.45
C PRO A 176 -35.05 14.12 2.40
N PRO A 177 -33.78 14.23 1.96
CA PRO A 177 -32.63 13.81 2.76
C PRO A 177 -32.11 14.91 3.71
N ILE A 178 -31.74 14.49 4.92
CA ILE A 178 -30.95 15.25 5.90
C ILE A 178 -29.46 14.96 5.65
N ALA A 179 -28.63 16.01 5.72
CA ALA A 179 -27.23 16.04 5.32
C ALA A 179 -26.25 15.35 6.29
N GLY A 180 -25.16 14.76 5.75
CA GLY A 180 -24.00 14.28 6.51
C GLY A 180 -22.89 13.59 5.70
N VAL A 181 -21.91 14.37 5.23
CA VAL A 181 -20.48 14.03 4.97
C VAL A 181 -20.10 12.97 3.89
N THR A 182 -19.98 13.50 2.67
CA THR A 182 -19.04 13.23 1.55
C THR A 182 -18.26 11.91 1.46
N ALA A 183 -18.79 11.00 0.65
CA ALA A 183 -18.04 10.06 -0.18
C ALA A 183 -18.24 10.45 -1.65
N GLU A 184 -17.40 11.35 -2.17
CA GLU A 184 -17.40 11.75 -3.58
C GLU A 184 -16.42 10.86 -4.36
N GLY A 185 -16.86 9.64 -4.66
CA GLY A 185 -16.23 8.80 -5.68
C GLY A 185 -16.90 9.09 -7.03
N PHE A 186 -16.18 9.73 -7.94
CA PHE A 186 -16.70 10.02 -9.28
C PHE A 186 -16.86 8.73 -10.10
N GLN A 187 -18.01 8.68 -10.77
CA GLN A 187 -18.71 7.52 -11.30
C GLN A 187 -18.01 6.85 -12.50
N ARG A 188 -17.77 5.54 -12.38
CA ARG A 188 -18.09 4.63 -13.50
C ARG A 188 -19.63 4.70 -13.60
N LYS A 189 -20.23 4.78 -14.80
CA LYS A 189 -21.70 4.65 -14.97
C LYS A 189 -22.21 3.59 -13.99
N ASP A 190 -23.20 3.94 -13.18
CA ASP A 190 -23.68 3.14 -12.03
C ASP A 190 -23.80 1.67 -12.42
N PHE A 191 -22.83 0.87 -12.01
CA PHE A 191 -22.78 -0.55 -12.31
C PHE A 191 -22.88 -1.31 -11.00
N SER A 192 -23.72 -2.34 -11.00
CA SER A 192 -23.86 -3.24 -9.87
C SER A 192 -22.71 -4.25 -9.87
N THR A 193 -22.22 -4.59 -8.68
CA THR A 193 -21.16 -5.59 -8.48
C THR A 193 -21.49 -6.54 -7.34
N ARG A 194 -20.94 -7.75 -7.40
CA ARG A 194 -20.88 -8.71 -6.27
C ARG A 194 -19.54 -8.70 -5.55
N GLN A 195 -18.69 -7.74 -5.89
CA GLN A 195 -17.32 -7.65 -5.40
C GLN A 195 -17.12 -6.39 -4.57
N ILE A 196 -16.26 -6.50 -3.54
CA ILE A 196 -15.73 -5.33 -2.83
C ILE A 196 -14.22 -5.24 -3.04
N LEU A 197 -13.70 -4.03 -2.99
CA LEU A 197 -12.26 -3.79 -2.90
C LEU A 197 -11.94 -3.28 -1.50
N VAL A 198 -10.99 -3.93 -0.86
CA VAL A 198 -10.43 -3.54 0.43
C VAL A 198 -8.96 -3.23 0.21
N GLU A 199 -8.51 -2.08 0.67
CA GLU A 199 -7.10 -1.69 0.65
C GLU A 199 -6.62 -1.41 2.08
N PHE A 200 -5.45 -1.94 2.44
CA PHE A 200 -4.83 -1.63 3.74
C PHE A 200 -3.31 -1.82 3.70
N LYS A 201 -2.63 -1.18 4.65
CA LYS A 201 -1.18 -1.36 4.84
C LYS A 201 -0.95 -2.29 6.03
N PRO A 202 -0.25 -3.44 5.86
CA PRO A 202 -0.08 -4.44 6.92
C PRO A 202 0.84 -3.96 8.06
N LYS A 203 1.67 -2.93 7.81
CA LYS A 203 2.63 -2.37 8.78
C LYS A 203 3.64 -3.42 9.25
N TRP A 204 4.02 -3.35 10.53
CA TRP A 204 5.03 -4.21 11.14
C TRP A 204 4.41 -5.52 11.61
N VAL A 205 4.36 -6.51 10.72
CA VAL A 205 3.77 -7.85 10.99
C VAL A 205 4.69 -8.74 11.84
N VAL A 206 5.86 -8.23 12.20
CA VAL A 206 6.76 -8.78 13.22
C VAL A 206 7.19 -7.67 14.16
N GLN A 207 7.56 -8.04 15.40
CA GLN A 207 8.03 -7.06 16.36
C GLN A 207 9.36 -6.44 15.90
N SER A 208 9.55 -5.16 16.24
CA SER A 208 10.82 -4.45 16.03
C SER A 208 11.97 -5.16 16.77
N PRO A 209 13.13 -5.40 16.13
CA PRO A 209 14.31 -5.91 16.83
C PRO A 209 14.83 -4.98 17.93
N SER A 210 14.47 -3.69 17.87
CA SER A 210 14.81 -2.70 18.90
C SER A 210 13.83 -2.67 20.08
N ALA A 211 12.71 -3.41 20.02
CA ALA A 211 11.77 -3.47 21.13
C ALA A 211 12.40 -4.15 22.37
N PRO A 212 12.16 -3.65 23.59
CA PRO A 212 12.65 -4.29 24.82
C PRO A 212 12.14 -5.72 24.98
N ALA A 213 12.90 -6.61 25.62
CA ALA A 213 12.50 -8.01 25.80
C ALA A 213 11.15 -8.21 26.52
N ASN A 214 10.78 -7.29 27.41
CA ASN A 214 9.52 -7.26 28.15
C ASN A 214 8.44 -6.40 27.47
N TRP A 215 8.53 -6.20 26.14
CA TRP A 215 7.53 -5.45 25.40
C TRP A 215 6.12 -6.03 25.60
N ARG A 216 5.13 -5.15 25.66
CA ARG A 216 3.69 -5.48 25.78
C ARG A 216 2.89 -5.00 24.58
N ARG A 217 3.43 -4.06 23.80
CA ARG A 217 2.82 -3.57 22.54
C ARG A 217 3.76 -3.83 21.36
N CYS A 218 3.20 -4.17 20.20
CA CYS A 218 3.97 -4.16 18.96
C CYS A 218 4.35 -2.72 18.58
N ARG A 219 5.37 -2.54 17.74
CA ARG A 219 5.82 -1.21 17.29
C ARG A 219 4.68 -0.34 16.76
N THR A 220 3.78 -0.91 15.96
CA THR A 220 2.67 -0.16 15.36
C THR A 220 1.69 0.32 16.43
N CYS A 221 1.35 -0.53 17.39
CA CYS A 221 0.46 -0.16 18.50
C CYS A 221 1.11 0.88 19.43
N ALA A 222 2.40 0.73 19.74
CA ALA A 222 3.16 1.71 20.52
C ALA A 222 3.17 3.09 19.82
N LEU A 223 3.46 3.11 18.52
CA LEU A 223 3.51 4.34 17.72
C LEU A 223 2.15 5.03 17.60
N LEU A 224 1.08 4.28 17.37
CA LEU A 224 -0.26 4.86 17.24
C LEU A 224 -0.76 5.40 18.59
N LEU A 225 -0.47 4.71 19.69
CA LEU A 225 -0.76 5.21 21.03
C LEU A 225 0.00 6.51 21.33
N GLN A 226 1.29 6.57 20.98
CA GLN A 226 2.09 7.78 21.12
C GLN A 226 1.51 8.96 20.33
N LYS A 227 1.10 8.73 19.07
CA LYS A 227 0.63 9.80 18.19
C LYS A 227 -0.79 10.27 18.48
N ASN A 228 -1.68 9.35 18.85
CA ASN A 228 -3.11 9.61 18.89
C ASN A 228 -3.71 9.51 20.30
N GLY A 229 -2.95 9.02 21.29
CA GLY A 229 -3.41 8.84 22.67
C GLY A 229 -4.45 7.73 22.89
N GLY A 230 -5.05 7.19 21.83
CA GLY A 230 -6.12 6.20 21.88
C GLY A 230 -5.73 4.79 21.42
N LYS A 231 -6.70 3.87 21.50
CA LYS A 231 -6.57 2.50 21.00
C LYS A 231 -6.21 2.51 19.49
N PRO A 232 -5.16 1.80 19.05
CA PRO A 232 -4.83 1.66 17.64
C PRO A 232 -5.99 1.00 16.88
N SER A 233 -6.11 1.31 15.58
CA SER A 233 -7.15 0.69 14.75
C SER A 233 -7.00 -0.83 14.72
N PHE A 234 -5.82 -1.37 14.44
CA PHE A 234 -5.58 -2.81 14.57
C PHE A 234 -4.13 -3.12 14.95
N CYS A 235 -3.90 -4.36 15.38
CA CYS A 235 -2.57 -4.90 15.69
C CYS A 235 -2.04 -5.75 14.50
N PRO A 236 -0.93 -5.35 13.86
CA PRO A 236 -0.33 -6.15 12.78
C PRO A 236 0.14 -7.56 13.16
N LEU A 237 0.44 -7.79 14.45
CA LEU A 237 0.77 -9.15 14.92
C LEU A 237 -0.46 -10.04 14.98
N ASP A 238 -1.64 -9.48 15.30
CA ASP A 238 -2.91 -10.19 15.26
C ASP A 238 -3.29 -10.55 13.82
N LEU A 239 -3.16 -9.58 12.90
CA LEU A 239 -3.37 -9.78 11.46
C LEU A 239 -2.54 -10.94 10.88
N SER A 240 -1.32 -11.15 11.39
CA SER A 240 -0.37 -12.14 10.89
C SER A 240 -0.15 -13.33 11.84
N SER A 241 -1.08 -13.49 12.80
CA SER A 241 -1.03 -14.53 13.84
C SER A 241 -1.34 -15.93 13.32
N ARG A 242 -2.10 -16.03 12.22
CA ARG A 242 -2.77 -17.28 11.77
C ARG A 242 -3.79 -17.84 12.77
N GLU A 243 -4.16 -17.08 13.79
CA GLU A 243 -5.27 -17.41 14.68
C GLU A 243 -6.52 -16.70 14.17
N GLU A 244 -7.49 -17.48 13.68
CA GLU A 244 -8.71 -16.95 13.05
C GLU A 244 -9.41 -15.89 13.90
N SER A 245 -9.50 -16.10 15.22
CA SER A 245 -10.14 -15.16 16.15
C SER A 245 -9.44 -13.79 16.18
N ARG A 246 -8.11 -13.78 16.26
CA ARG A 246 -7.29 -12.55 16.27
C ARG A 246 -7.33 -11.83 14.91
N VAL A 247 -7.31 -12.60 13.83
CA VAL A 247 -7.45 -12.05 12.48
C VAL A 247 -8.82 -11.41 12.32
N ARG A 248 -9.89 -12.07 12.77
CA ARG A 248 -11.26 -11.55 12.71
C ARG A 248 -11.41 -10.23 13.49
N ASP A 249 -10.89 -10.16 14.71
CA ASP A 249 -10.87 -8.93 15.50
C ASP A 249 -10.17 -7.77 14.77
N THR A 250 -9.08 -8.07 14.05
CA THR A 250 -8.37 -7.09 13.22
C THR A 250 -9.20 -6.63 12.02
N LEU A 251 -9.93 -7.55 11.38
CA LEU A 251 -10.72 -7.27 10.19
C LEU A 251 -11.89 -6.34 10.43
N GLN A 252 -12.41 -6.25 11.66
CA GLN A 252 -13.44 -5.25 12.02
C GLN A 252 -13.02 -3.81 11.72
N HIS A 253 -11.71 -3.54 11.69
CA HIS A 253 -11.13 -2.22 11.43
C HIS A 253 -10.63 -2.04 9.99
N ILE A 254 -10.62 -3.11 9.19
CA ILE A 254 -10.13 -3.12 7.80
C ILE A 254 -11.31 -3.22 6.83
N LEU A 255 -12.31 -4.05 7.14
CA LEU A 255 -13.49 -4.28 6.32
C LEU A 255 -14.51 -3.13 6.46
N PRO A 256 -15.29 -2.84 5.41
CA PRO A 256 -16.31 -1.81 5.47
C PRO A 256 -17.37 -2.13 6.53
N SER A 257 -17.75 -1.12 7.32
CA SER A 257 -18.81 -1.28 8.33
C SER A 257 -20.21 -1.12 7.74
N ILE A 258 -20.33 -0.39 6.63
CA ILE A 258 -21.57 -0.14 5.88
C ILE A 258 -21.45 -0.68 4.45
N PRO A 259 -22.56 -1.05 3.79
CA PRO A 259 -22.52 -1.60 2.45
C PRO A 259 -21.94 -0.58 1.44
N PRO A 260 -21.00 -0.99 0.57
CA PRO A 260 -20.56 -0.17 -0.55
C PRO A 260 -21.73 0.16 -1.47
N LYS A 261 -21.80 1.40 -1.98
CA LYS A 261 -22.96 1.91 -2.75
C LYS A 261 -23.33 1.07 -3.97
N ASN A 262 -22.34 0.46 -4.61
CA ASN A 262 -22.52 -0.33 -5.84
C ASN A 262 -22.60 -1.85 -5.58
N LEU A 263 -22.55 -2.28 -4.32
CA LEU A 263 -22.68 -3.69 -3.97
C LEU A 263 -24.13 -4.13 -4.11
N GLN A 264 -24.36 -5.15 -4.92
CA GLN A 264 -25.67 -5.74 -5.12
C GLN A 264 -25.85 -6.94 -4.21
N LEU A 265 -26.92 -6.92 -3.42
CA LEU A 265 -27.36 -8.06 -2.61
C LEU A 265 -28.43 -8.85 -3.37
N ARG A 266 -28.48 -10.16 -3.17
CA ARG A 266 -29.54 -11.02 -3.70
C ARG A 266 -30.86 -10.74 -2.99
N LEU A 267 -31.98 -11.13 -3.62
CA LEU A 267 -33.28 -11.05 -2.99
C LEU A 267 -33.27 -11.85 -1.68
N GLY A 268 -33.56 -11.16 -0.57
CA GLY A 268 -33.56 -11.74 0.78
C GLY A 268 -32.18 -11.81 1.46
N GLU A 269 -31.08 -11.41 0.81
CA GLU A 269 -29.75 -11.31 1.42
C GLU A 269 -29.62 -9.96 2.14
N THR A 270 -29.25 -9.98 3.42
CA THR A 270 -28.98 -8.77 4.20
C THR A 270 -27.52 -8.32 4.06
N TRP A 271 -27.22 -7.10 4.48
CA TRP A 271 -25.81 -6.65 4.58
C TRP A 271 -25.04 -7.49 5.59
N GLU A 272 -25.66 -7.88 6.69
CA GLU A 272 -25.05 -8.73 7.71
C GLU A 272 -24.64 -10.10 7.14
N ASP A 273 -25.48 -10.70 6.27
CA ASP A 273 -25.15 -11.94 5.56
C ASP A 273 -23.95 -11.76 4.64
N ALA A 274 -23.97 -10.72 3.79
CA ALA A 274 -22.86 -10.43 2.88
C ALA A 274 -21.56 -10.10 3.64
N LYS A 275 -21.66 -9.32 4.72
CA LYS A 275 -20.53 -8.96 5.58
C LYS A 275 -19.91 -10.19 6.21
N LYS A 276 -20.72 -11.16 6.66
CA LYS A 276 -20.23 -12.44 7.19
C LYS A 276 -19.47 -13.22 6.12
N VAL A 277 -19.99 -13.32 4.90
CA VAL A 277 -19.29 -13.98 3.78
C VAL A 277 -17.97 -13.28 3.47
N ILE A 278 -17.97 -11.95 3.42
CA ILE A 278 -16.76 -11.14 3.21
C ILE A 278 -15.72 -11.43 4.30
N GLU A 279 -16.15 -11.42 5.56
CA GLU A 279 -15.27 -11.65 6.71
C GLU A 279 -14.71 -13.07 6.68
N ASP A 280 -15.54 -14.10 6.54
CA ASP A 280 -15.14 -15.51 6.51
C ASP A 280 -14.12 -15.77 5.39
N ARG A 281 -14.41 -15.31 4.17
CA ARG A 281 -13.48 -15.45 3.04
C ARG A 281 -12.15 -14.72 3.26
N THR A 282 -12.20 -13.55 3.90
CA THR A 282 -10.98 -12.78 4.17
C THR A 282 -10.15 -13.43 5.26
N VAL A 283 -10.77 -13.94 6.32
CA VAL A 283 -10.08 -14.72 7.37
C VAL A 283 -9.44 -15.96 6.76
N ASP A 284 -10.20 -16.75 6.02
CA ASP A 284 -9.72 -17.98 5.36
C ASP A 284 -8.51 -17.67 4.49
N PHE A 285 -8.59 -16.64 3.64
CA PHE A 285 -7.49 -16.22 2.78
C PHE A 285 -6.25 -15.79 3.58
N LEU A 286 -6.40 -14.91 4.58
CA LEU A 286 -5.26 -14.39 5.34
C LEU A 286 -4.56 -15.45 6.20
N VAL A 287 -5.33 -16.41 6.72
CA VAL A 287 -4.81 -17.51 7.55
C VAL A 287 -4.14 -18.58 6.69
N SER A 288 -4.77 -18.98 5.58
CA SER A 288 -4.33 -20.11 4.76
C SER A 288 -3.31 -19.76 3.67
N SER A 289 -3.30 -18.53 3.16
CA SER A 289 -2.41 -18.13 2.06
C SER A 289 -0.96 -17.94 2.50
N GLU A 290 -0.08 -17.80 1.51
CA GLU A 290 1.34 -17.51 1.72
C GLU A 290 1.63 -16.03 2.03
N LEU A 291 0.65 -15.13 1.88
CA LEU A 291 0.85 -13.68 1.93
C LEU A 291 1.44 -13.22 3.28
N MET A 292 0.76 -13.51 4.40
CA MET A 292 1.24 -13.08 5.72
C MET A 292 2.56 -13.77 6.14
N PRO A 293 2.75 -15.09 5.95
CA PRO A 293 4.03 -15.75 6.17
C PRO A 293 5.19 -15.15 5.37
N LEU A 294 4.95 -14.84 4.09
CA LEU A 294 5.94 -14.19 3.23
C LEU A 294 6.34 -12.83 3.78
N LEU A 295 5.37 -12.00 4.16
CA LEU A 295 5.65 -10.68 4.74
C LEU A 295 6.43 -10.77 6.05
N LYS A 296 6.09 -11.73 6.94
CA LYS A 296 6.86 -11.96 8.18
C LYS A 296 8.31 -12.32 7.88
N ARG A 297 8.51 -13.27 6.97
CA ARG A 297 9.85 -13.71 6.55
C ARG A 297 10.67 -12.54 6.00
N LEU A 298 10.12 -11.81 5.04
CA LEU A 298 10.80 -10.67 4.43
C LEU A 298 11.13 -9.58 5.47
N GLN A 299 10.22 -9.26 6.40
CA GLN A 299 10.50 -8.25 7.42
C GLN A 299 11.57 -8.69 8.44
N LEU A 300 11.63 -9.98 8.79
CA LEU A 300 12.67 -10.52 9.68
C LEU A 300 14.03 -10.59 9.01
N GLU A 301 14.08 -11.12 7.78
CA GLU A 301 15.32 -11.28 7.05
C GLU A 301 15.93 -9.94 6.64
N MET A 302 15.10 -8.97 6.24
CA MET A 302 15.58 -7.69 5.72
C MET A 302 15.94 -6.68 6.83
N ASP A 303 15.43 -6.88 8.05
CA ASP A 303 15.76 -6.00 9.18
C ASP A 303 16.09 -6.80 10.45
N PRO A 304 17.30 -7.35 10.54
CA PRO A 304 17.75 -8.05 11.74
C PRO A 304 18.22 -7.11 12.86
N LEU A 305 18.45 -5.81 12.58
CA LEU A 305 19.09 -4.88 13.51
C LEU A 305 18.11 -3.90 14.18
N GLY A 306 16.99 -3.62 13.52
CA GLY A 306 16.07 -2.54 13.88
C GLY A 306 16.62 -1.16 13.51
N PRO A 307 15.77 -0.11 13.54
CA PRO A 307 16.09 1.21 13.03
C PRO A 307 17.28 1.91 13.73
N ILE A 308 17.48 1.67 15.02
CA ILE A 308 18.55 2.33 15.79
C ILE A 308 19.92 1.79 15.37
N LYS A 309 20.09 0.46 15.41
CA LYS A 309 21.36 -0.18 15.06
C LYS A 309 21.63 -0.10 13.57
N ALA A 310 20.62 -0.25 12.70
CA ALA A 310 20.80 -0.07 11.26
C ALA A 310 21.34 1.34 10.92
N ALA A 311 20.87 2.38 11.60
CA ALA A 311 21.33 3.75 11.38
C ALA A 311 22.75 4.02 11.91
N ARG A 312 23.13 3.44 13.06
CA ARG A 312 24.40 3.76 13.74
C ARG A 312 25.55 2.82 13.41
N GLU A 313 25.23 1.54 13.26
CA GLU A 313 26.19 0.42 13.24
C GLU A 313 26.02 -0.47 11.99
N GLY A 314 24.97 -0.24 11.19
CA GLY A 314 24.68 -1.03 10.01
C GLY A 314 25.74 -0.84 8.94
N SER A 315 26.29 -1.95 8.41
CA SER A 315 27.01 -1.91 7.14
C SER A 315 26.08 -1.44 6.02
N GLN A 316 26.65 -0.99 4.89
CA GLN A 316 25.87 -0.60 3.72
C GLN A 316 24.87 -1.69 3.31
N TYR A 317 25.30 -2.96 3.30
CA TYR A 317 24.43 -4.11 3.01
C TYR A 317 23.23 -4.19 3.97
N CYS A 318 23.46 -4.02 5.27
CA CYS A 318 22.39 -4.04 6.26
C CYS A 318 21.44 -2.83 6.12
N GLN A 319 21.97 -1.66 5.75
CA GLN A 319 21.20 -0.44 5.52
C GLN A 319 20.28 -0.55 4.30
N GLU A 320 20.77 -1.11 3.20
CA GLU A 320 19.98 -1.35 1.98
C GLU A 320 18.84 -2.35 2.23
N ARG A 321 19.13 -3.43 2.98
CA ARG A 321 18.09 -4.38 3.42
C ARG A 321 17.09 -3.73 4.36
N PHE A 322 17.53 -2.91 5.31
CA PHE A 322 16.63 -2.18 6.19
C PHE A 322 15.69 -1.26 5.40
N ILE A 323 16.20 -0.53 4.41
CA ILE A 323 15.41 0.31 3.51
C ILE A 323 14.36 -0.52 2.75
N THR A 324 14.75 -1.71 2.28
CA THR A 324 13.83 -2.68 1.66
C THR A 324 12.74 -3.09 2.65
N ALA A 325 13.09 -3.43 3.90
CA ALA A 325 12.13 -3.75 4.95
C ALA A 325 11.16 -2.59 5.23
N MET A 326 11.65 -1.36 5.26
CA MET A 326 10.82 -0.16 5.43
C MET A 326 9.84 0.05 4.28
N THR A 327 10.19 -0.38 3.07
CA THR A 327 9.29 -0.42 1.91
C THR A 327 8.24 -1.52 2.10
N VAL A 328 8.64 -2.74 2.47
CA VAL A 328 7.74 -3.87 2.74
C VAL A 328 6.75 -3.58 3.89
N ARG A 329 7.11 -2.72 4.85
CA ARG A 329 6.21 -2.29 5.95
C ARG A 329 5.21 -1.21 5.53
N ASP A 330 5.44 -0.55 4.39
CA ASP A 330 4.59 0.55 3.91
C ASP A 330 3.94 0.27 2.55
N LEU A 331 4.09 -0.95 2.02
CA LEU A 331 3.30 -1.43 0.88
C LEU A 331 1.80 -1.42 1.18
N THR A 332 1.01 -1.50 0.13
CA THR A 332 -0.45 -1.60 0.20
C THR A 332 -0.89 -2.98 -0.30
N ILE A 333 -1.76 -3.63 0.46
CA ILE A 333 -2.45 -4.87 0.07
C ILE A 333 -3.83 -4.50 -0.45
N PHE A 334 -4.14 -4.96 -1.66
CA PHE A 334 -5.46 -4.87 -2.28
C PHE A 334 -6.09 -6.25 -2.27
N LEU A 335 -7.27 -6.36 -1.65
CA LEU A 335 -8.11 -7.55 -1.68
C LEU A 335 -9.38 -7.23 -2.46
N ARG A 336 -9.56 -7.86 -3.62
CA ARG A 336 -10.84 -7.90 -4.31
C ARG A 336 -11.57 -9.16 -3.88
N ILE A 337 -12.65 -8.99 -3.11
CA ILE A 337 -13.39 -10.07 -2.49
C ILE A 337 -14.69 -10.24 -3.26
N ASP A 338 -14.86 -11.41 -3.87
CA ASP A 338 -16.09 -11.78 -4.55
C ASP A 338 -16.99 -12.57 -3.59
N LEU A 339 -18.23 -12.10 -3.38
CA LEU A 339 -19.20 -12.79 -2.54
C LEU A 339 -19.51 -14.20 -3.07
N ASP A 340 -19.45 -14.38 -4.39
CA ASP A 340 -19.81 -15.61 -5.08
C ASP A 340 -18.56 -16.40 -5.53
N GLY A 341 -17.39 -15.77 -5.49
CA GLY A 341 -16.13 -16.32 -6.01
C GLY A 341 -15.06 -16.52 -4.94
N SER A 342 -13.87 -15.97 -5.19
CA SER A 342 -12.70 -16.06 -4.32
C SER A 342 -12.16 -14.68 -3.96
N VAL A 343 -11.10 -14.66 -3.13
CA VAL A 343 -10.35 -13.45 -2.81
C VAL A 343 -9.16 -13.35 -3.76
N GLU A 344 -9.07 -12.26 -4.51
CA GLU A 344 -7.89 -11.90 -5.28
C GLU A 344 -7.06 -10.87 -4.51
N ALA A 345 -5.80 -11.22 -4.23
CA ALA A 345 -4.87 -10.34 -3.52
C ALA A 345 -3.75 -9.84 -4.44
N ARG A 346 -3.44 -8.54 -4.31
CA ARG A 346 -2.29 -7.91 -4.96
C ARG A 346 -1.58 -6.93 -4.02
N ILE A 347 -0.30 -6.73 -4.23
CA ILE A 347 0.60 -5.85 -3.49
C ILE A 347 1.02 -4.70 -4.41
N GLY A 348 0.83 -3.47 -3.95
CA GLY A 348 1.30 -2.25 -4.61
C GLY A 348 2.06 -1.33 -3.65
N ASP A 349 2.33 -0.10 -4.10
CA ASP A 349 3.10 0.92 -3.36
C ASP A 349 4.52 0.49 -2.94
N LEU A 350 5.22 -0.22 -3.83
CA LEU A 350 6.61 -0.66 -3.64
C LEU A 350 7.63 0.39 -4.10
N ASP A 351 7.38 1.68 -3.82
CA ASP A 351 8.35 2.73 -4.06
C ASP A 351 9.45 2.65 -2.98
N LEU A 352 10.70 2.40 -3.41
CA LEU A 352 11.83 2.21 -2.50
C LEU A 352 11.95 3.41 -1.56
N LYS A 353 11.99 3.15 -0.26
CA LYS A 353 12.26 4.20 0.73
C LYS A 353 13.69 4.71 0.58
N THR A 354 13.96 5.90 1.07
CA THR A 354 15.34 6.42 1.16
C THR A 354 15.67 6.69 2.62
N GLY A 355 16.92 6.46 3.00
CA GLY A 355 17.46 6.87 4.30
C GLY A 355 17.90 8.33 4.33
N GLU A 356 18.00 8.95 3.17
CA GLU A 356 18.41 10.34 2.95
C GLU A 356 17.39 11.35 3.48
N ALA A 357 17.71 12.65 3.37
CA ALA A 357 16.85 13.75 3.80
C ALA A 357 16.35 13.62 5.26
N GLY A 358 17.22 13.12 6.14
CA GLY A 358 16.95 12.95 7.57
C GLY A 358 16.03 11.77 7.92
N LYS A 359 15.74 10.86 6.97
CA LYS A 359 14.87 9.70 7.24
C LYS A 359 15.49 8.71 8.22
N TRP A 360 16.79 8.48 8.16
CA TRP A 360 17.51 7.69 9.17
C TRP A 360 17.32 8.23 10.58
N ASP A 361 17.56 9.53 10.77
CA ASP A 361 17.39 10.20 12.06
C ASP A 361 15.93 10.13 12.53
N TYR A 362 14.98 10.34 11.62
CA TYR A 362 13.56 10.22 11.95
C TYR A 362 13.20 8.83 12.44
N TRP A 363 13.60 7.76 11.72
CA TRP A 363 13.27 6.39 12.11
C TRP A 363 13.94 5.99 13.42
N SER A 364 15.21 6.34 13.60
CA SER A 364 15.98 6.07 14.81
C SER A 364 15.41 6.81 16.01
N LYS A 365 15.09 8.11 15.86
CA LYS A 365 14.50 8.92 16.92
C LYS A 365 13.11 8.44 17.32
N VAL A 366 12.24 8.12 16.35
CA VAL A 366 10.92 7.55 16.66
C VAL A 366 11.08 6.26 17.47
N GLU A 367 11.96 5.36 17.06
CA GLU A 367 12.19 4.12 17.79
C GLU A 367 12.70 4.38 19.20
N GLN A 368 13.70 5.25 19.34
CA GLN A 368 14.29 5.61 20.61
C GLN A 368 13.24 6.15 21.57
N THR A 369 12.36 7.04 21.10
CA THR A 369 11.27 7.61 21.91
C THR A 369 10.26 6.55 22.34
N LEU A 370 9.88 5.60 21.48
CA LEU A 370 8.97 4.52 21.86
C LEU A 370 9.54 3.63 22.99
N ILE A 371 10.86 3.51 23.05
CA ILE A 371 11.59 2.77 24.08
C ILE A 371 11.70 3.61 25.36
N THR A 372 12.26 4.82 25.28
CA THR A 372 12.56 5.66 26.45
C THR A 372 11.31 6.07 27.19
N ASP A 373 10.24 6.36 26.46
CA ASP A 373 9.01 6.88 27.02
C ASP A 373 8.05 5.74 27.40
N GLY A 374 8.49 4.48 27.34
CA GLY A 374 7.75 3.34 27.90
C GLY A 374 6.57 2.84 27.07
N TYR A 375 6.36 3.33 25.84
CA TYR A 375 5.22 2.93 25.00
C TYR A 375 5.22 1.45 24.62
N TYR A 376 6.40 0.84 24.47
CA TYR A 376 6.51 -0.61 24.26
C TYR A 376 6.09 -1.40 25.49
N THR A 377 6.48 -0.97 26.69
CA THR A 377 6.35 -1.70 27.95
C THR A 377 5.05 -1.41 28.70
N GLY A 378 4.30 -0.37 28.30
CA GLY A 378 3.13 0.06 29.05
C GLY A 378 3.49 0.83 30.31
N THR A 379 4.56 1.60 30.25
CA THR A 379 5.07 2.42 31.37
C THR A 379 5.14 3.90 31.01
N GLU A 380 4.53 4.30 29.89
CA GLU A 380 4.37 5.69 29.53
C GLU A 380 3.51 6.46 30.54
N GLU A 381 3.60 7.79 30.52
CA GLU A 381 2.75 8.63 31.36
C GLU A 381 1.26 8.35 31.10
N GLY A 382 0.49 8.16 32.18
CA GLY A 382 -0.92 7.78 32.11
C GLY A 382 -1.18 6.34 31.66
N ALA A 383 -0.18 5.44 31.71
CA ALA A 383 -0.33 4.05 31.28
C ALA A 383 -1.45 3.28 32.01
N SER A 384 -1.78 3.62 33.26
CA SER A 384 -2.89 3.00 34.01
C SER A 384 -4.25 3.16 33.34
N GLU A 385 -4.42 4.21 32.53
CA GLU A 385 -5.64 4.51 31.78
C GLU A 385 -5.56 3.98 30.33
N LYS A 386 -4.39 3.50 29.90
CA LYS A 386 -4.09 3.07 28.53
C LYS A 386 -4.00 1.55 28.45
N GLY A 387 -4.73 0.96 27.51
CA GLY A 387 -4.77 -0.49 27.34
C GLY A 387 -3.48 -1.11 26.79
N VAL A 388 -3.37 -2.43 26.97
CA VAL A 388 -2.45 -3.31 26.25
C VAL A 388 -3.29 -4.23 25.37
N TRP A 389 -3.14 -4.11 24.05
CA TRP A 389 -4.00 -4.79 23.08
C TRP A 389 -3.28 -5.86 22.27
N CYS A 390 -1.95 -5.91 22.32
CA CYS A 390 -1.18 -6.91 21.61
C CYS A 390 -1.07 -8.19 22.45
N LYS A 391 -1.22 -9.34 21.81
CA LYS A 391 -0.78 -10.63 22.36
C LYS A 391 0.57 -10.98 21.74
N PRO A 392 1.66 -11.05 22.53
CA PRO A 392 2.98 -11.42 22.04
C PRO A 392 3.03 -12.76 21.31
#